data_AF-A0A852PP77-F1
#
_entry.id   AF-A0A852PP77-F1
#
_cell.length_a   1.000
_cell.length_b   1.000
_cell.length_c   1.000
_cell.angle_alpha   90.00
_cell.angle_beta   90.00
_cell.angle_gamma   90.00
#
_symmetry.space_group_name_H-M   'P 1'
#
loop_
_entity.id
_entity.type
_entity.pdbx_description
1 polymer ?
#
loop_
_entity_poly.entity_id
_entity_poly.type
_entity_poly.pdbx_seq_one_letter_code
_entity_poly.pdbx_strand_id
1 'polypeptide(L)'
;MDIRKIKKLIELVEESGITELEVQEEEGTVRISRAAPAVAPAAVQYAAAPVVAPTSAAAPAQAQAAAAATPAPAASDELSGHLVRSPMVGTFYRSPSPEAKAFVEVGQSVKVGDALCIVEAMKMMNRIEADKAGVVKAILINDGDAVEFDEPLIVIE
;
A
#
# COMPACT_ATOMS: atom_id res chain seq x y z
N MET A 1 -30.66 18.49 -5.42
CA MET A 1 -30.80 17.03 -5.33
C MET A 1 -32.26 16.63 -5.00
N ASP A 2 -32.91 15.80 -5.82
CA ASP A 2 -34.32 15.40 -5.64
C ASP A 2 -34.53 14.15 -4.75
N ILE A 3 -35.55 14.17 -3.89
CA ILE A 3 -35.90 13.02 -3.01
C ILE A 3 -36.25 11.73 -3.80
N ARG A 4 -36.74 11.87 -5.03
CA ARG A 4 -37.05 10.74 -5.93
C ARG A 4 -35.78 10.02 -6.41
N LYS A 5 -34.69 10.77 -6.65
CA LYS A 5 -33.39 10.20 -7.06
C LYS A 5 -32.75 9.43 -5.90
N ILE A 6 -32.80 10.00 -4.69
CA ILE A 6 -32.26 9.36 -3.47
C ILE A 6 -32.94 8.01 -3.22
N LYS A 7 -34.28 7.91 -3.37
CA LYS A 7 -35.00 6.64 -3.19
C LYS A 7 -34.54 5.55 -4.17
N LYS A 8 -34.28 5.91 -5.43
CA LYS A 8 -33.78 4.99 -6.45
C LYS A 8 -32.34 4.53 -6.16
N LEU A 9 -31.50 5.41 -5.60
CA LEU A 9 -30.15 5.07 -5.18
C LEU A 9 -30.15 4.09 -3.99
N ILE A 10 -31.06 4.26 -3.03
CA ILE A 10 -31.21 3.33 -1.90
C ILE A 10 -31.63 1.93 -2.39
N GLU A 11 -32.63 1.86 -3.28
CA GLU A 11 -33.11 0.59 -3.85
C GLU A 11 -32.00 -0.13 -4.64
N LEU A 12 -31.20 0.61 -5.42
CA LEU A 12 -30.06 0.06 -6.15
C LEU A 12 -28.96 -0.47 -5.21
N VAL A 13 -28.68 0.23 -4.10
CA VAL A 13 -27.70 -0.21 -3.09
C VAL A 13 -28.16 -1.49 -2.41
N GLU A 14 -29.46 -1.63 -2.14
CA GLU A 14 -30.04 -2.82 -1.53
C GLU A 14 -29.99 -4.05 -2.46
N GLU A 15 -30.34 -3.87 -3.74
CA GLU A 15 -30.28 -4.94 -4.76
C GLU A 15 -28.83 -5.33 -5.10
N SER A 16 -27.92 -4.37 -5.16
CA SER A 16 -26.52 -4.58 -5.54
C SER A 16 -25.64 -5.10 -4.39
N GLY A 17 -26.18 -5.17 -3.17
CA GLY A 17 -25.44 -5.62 -1.98
C GLY A 17 -24.29 -4.70 -1.58
N ILE A 18 -24.31 -3.44 -2.01
CA ILE A 18 -23.25 -2.45 -1.76
C ILE A 18 -23.32 -2.00 -0.29
N THR A 19 -22.15 -1.88 0.36
CA THR A 19 -22.07 -1.46 1.78
C THR A 19 -22.09 0.07 1.92
N GLU A 20 -21.54 0.79 0.94
CA GLU A 20 -21.47 2.25 0.95
C GLU A 20 -21.47 2.83 -0.48
N LEU A 21 -22.24 3.91 -0.69
CA LEU A 21 -22.32 4.66 -1.94
C LEU A 21 -22.29 6.16 -1.66
N GLU A 22 -21.33 6.87 -2.25
CA GLU A 22 -21.24 8.33 -2.19
C GLU A 22 -21.40 8.92 -3.60
N VAL A 23 -22.30 9.91 -3.73
CA VAL A 23 -22.58 10.60 -4.99
C VAL A 23 -22.46 12.10 -4.76
N GLN A 24 -21.61 12.77 -5.55
CA GLN A 24 -21.40 14.21 -5.51
C GLN A 24 -22.01 14.85 -6.76
N GLU A 25 -23.00 15.73 -6.57
CA GLU A 25 -23.59 16.57 -7.63
C GLU A 25 -23.28 18.05 -7.34
N GLU A 26 -23.45 18.92 -8.35
CA GLU A 26 -23.21 20.37 -8.25
C GLU A 26 -24.02 21.04 -7.12
N GLU A 27 -25.13 20.41 -6.72
CA GLU A 27 -26.02 20.88 -5.65
C GLU A 27 -25.77 20.21 -4.27
N GLY A 28 -24.77 19.32 -4.13
CA GLY A 28 -24.37 18.71 -2.85
C GLY A 28 -23.93 17.24 -2.90
N THR A 29 -23.40 16.74 -1.78
CA THR A 29 -22.92 15.35 -1.62
C THR A 29 -23.93 14.51 -0.84
N VAL A 30 -24.24 13.29 -1.33
CA VAL A 30 -25.10 12.30 -0.68
C VAL A 30 -24.33 11.01 -0.43
N ARG A 31 -24.24 10.60 0.83
CA ARG A 31 -23.59 9.35 1.27
C ARG A 31 -24.63 8.39 1.85
N ILE A 32 -24.69 7.17 1.32
CA ILE A 32 -25.62 6.10 1.71
C ILE A 32 -24.77 4.92 2.21
N SER A 33 -24.87 4.59 3.49
CA SER A 33 -24.15 3.48 4.11
C SER A 33 -25.12 2.46 4.72
N ARG A 34 -24.92 1.18 4.42
CA ARG A 34 -25.66 0.07 5.03
C ARG A 34 -24.91 -0.43 6.25
N ALA A 35 -25.52 -0.29 7.43
CA ALA A 35 -24.94 -0.81 8.67
C ALA A 35 -24.93 -2.35 8.63
N ALA A 36 -23.74 -2.93 8.51
CA ALA A 36 -23.56 -4.35 8.78
C ALA A 36 -23.64 -4.58 10.31
N PRO A 37 -24.27 -5.67 10.78
CA PRO A 37 -24.27 -6.01 12.19
C PRO A 37 -22.83 -6.21 12.65
N ALA A 38 -22.43 -5.47 13.68
CA ALA A 38 -21.13 -5.57 14.30
C ALA A 38 -20.95 -6.99 14.86
N VAL A 39 -20.09 -7.79 14.23
CA VAL A 39 -19.67 -9.08 14.79
C VAL A 39 -18.58 -8.77 15.81
N ALA A 40 -18.95 -8.78 17.09
CA ALA A 40 -18.00 -8.68 18.18
C ALA A 40 -17.03 -9.88 18.12
N PRO A 41 -15.70 -9.68 18.15
CA PRO A 41 -14.78 -10.80 18.26
C PRO A 41 -14.95 -11.46 19.63
N ALA A 42 -15.30 -12.74 19.62
CA ALA A 42 -15.36 -13.57 20.81
C ALA A 42 -13.95 -13.67 21.41
N ALA A 43 -13.83 -13.33 22.70
CA ALA A 43 -12.61 -13.50 23.46
C ALA A 43 -12.24 -14.99 23.56
N VAL A 44 -11.14 -15.38 22.93
CA VAL A 44 -10.54 -16.71 23.10
C VAL A 44 -9.89 -16.76 24.49
N GLN A 45 -10.52 -17.48 25.40
CA GLN A 45 -9.96 -17.84 26.70
C GLN A 45 -8.90 -18.94 26.49
N TYR A 46 -7.62 -18.58 26.53
CA TYR A 46 -6.55 -19.57 26.61
C TYR A 46 -6.52 -20.17 28.02
N ALA A 47 -6.80 -21.47 28.11
CA ALA A 47 -6.60 -22.26 29.32
C ALA A 47 -5.10 -22.34 29.66
N ALA A 48 -4.76 -22.03 30.91
CA ALA A 48 -3.41 -22.13 31.43
C ALA A 48 -2.94 -23.60 31.45
N ALA A 49 -1.83 -23.88 30.76
CA ALA A 49 -1.13 -25.15 30.87
C ALA A 49 -0.21 -25.15 32.11
N PRO A 50 -0.06 -26.29 32.80
CA PRO A 50 0.66 -26.36 34.07
C PRO A 50 2.17 -26.15 33.91
N VAL A 51 2.70 -25.36 34.84
CA VAL A 51 4.11 -25.07 35.08
C VAL A 51 4.91 -26.34 35.36
N VAL A 52 5.90 -26.62 34.51
CA VAL A 52 7.00 -27.56 34.78
C VAL A 52 8.20 -26.79 35.31
N ALA A 53 8.72 -27.23 36.45
CA ALA A 53 9.83 -26.63 37.19
C ALA A 53 11.16 -26.66 36.41
N PRO A 54 12.02 -25.63 36.55
CA PRO A 54 13.32 -25.61 35.89
C PRO A 54 14.32 -26.52 36.62
N THR A 55 14.89 -27.49 35.91
CA THR A 55 16.12 -28.14 36.32
C THR A 55 17.30 -27.36 35.75
N SER A 56 18.23 -27.00 36.62
CA SER A 56 19.49 -26.33 36.29
C SER A 56 20.42 -27.30 35.57
N ALA A 57 20.92 -26.92 34.40
CA ALA A 57 22.08 -27.56 33.78
C ALA A 57 22.93 -26.54 33.00
N ALA A 58 24.17 -26.43 33.48
CA ALA A 58 25.42 -25.96 32.88
C ALA A 58 25.41 -25.24 31.50
N ALA A 59 26.07 -24.08 31.50
CA ALA A 59 26.64 -23.43 30.31
C ALA A 59 27.58 -24.37 29.53
N PRO A 60 27.74 -24.14 28.21
CA PRO A 60 28.87 -23.32 27.80
C PRO A 60 28.54 -22.24 26.74
N ALA A 61 29.42 -21.24 26.75
CA ALA A 61 29.51 -20.07 25.90
C ALA A 61 29.11 -20.26 24.42
N GLN A 62 28.23 -19.36 23.95
CA GLN A 62 28.37 -18.75 22.63
C GLN A 62 28.07 -17.25 22.75
N ALA A 63 29.08 -16.47 22.40
CA ALA A 63 28.96 -15.06 22.10
C ALA A 63 27.90 -14.86 21.02
N GLN A 64 27.08 -13.80 21.12
CA GLN A 64 27.25 -12.58 20.32
C GLN A 64 25.98 -11.74 20.37
N ALA A 65 26.17 -10.51 20.85
CA ALA A 65 25.41 -9.30 20.54
C ALA A 65 23.90 -9.29 20.75
N ALA A 66 23.52 -8.62 21.85
CA ALA A 66 22.39 -7.72 21.84
C ALA A 66 22.50 -6.75 20.64
N ALA A 67 21.60 -6.87 19.67
CA ALA A 67 21.20 -5.76 18.82
C ALA A 67 19.85 -5.31 19.39
N ALA A 68 19.82 -4.35 20.31
CA ALA A 68 19.81 -2.94 19.96
C ALA A 68 18.88 -2.71 18.76
N ALA A 69 17.61 -2.47 19.09
CA ALA A 69 16.71 -1.69 18.25
C ALA A 69 17.41 -0.37 17.96
N THR A 70 18.17 -0.37 16.87
CA THR A 70 18.71 0.82 16.26
C THR A 70 17.70 1.12 15.18
N PRO A 71 16.94 2.23 15.24
CA PRO A 71 16.36 2.75 14.02
C PRO A 71 17.55 3.06 13.11
N ALA A 72 17.77 2.19 12.12
CA ALA A 72 18.73 2.48 11.08
C ALA A 72 18.30 3.82 10.47
N PRO A 73 19.26 4.72 10.23
CA PRO A 73 18.95 6.10 9.93
C PRO A 73 18.13 6.13 8.66
N ALA A 74 17.15 7.03 8.62
CA ALA A 74 16.72 7.60 7.35
C ALA A 74 18.00 8.02 6.62
N ALA A 75 18.41 7.21 5.65
CA ALA A 75 19.36 7.63 4.65
C ALA A 75 18.61 8.66 3.80
N SER A 76 18.46 9.86 4.37
CA SER A 76 18.41 11.09 3.62
C SER A 76 19.81 11.34 3.07
N ASP A 77 20.31 10.41 2.25
CA ASP A 77 20.95 10.88 1.04
C ASP A 77 19.83 11.66 0.36
N GLU A 78 19.93 12.99 0.38
CA GLU A 78 19.09 13.85 -0.41
C GLU A 78 19.29 13.41 -1.87
N LEU A 79 18.53 12.40 -2.30
CA LEU A 79 18.28 12.05 -3.68
C LEU A 79 17.72 13.32 -4.30
N SER A 80 18.64 14.17 -4.75
CA SER A 80 18.34 15.51 -5.21
C SER A 80 17.45 15.36 -6.43
N GLY A 81 16.17 15.62 -6.25
CA GLY A 81 15.11 15.34 -7.20
C GLY A 81 13.76 15.14 -6.52
N HIS A 82 12.72 15.04 -7.33
CA HIS A 82 11.37 14.75 -6.92
C HIS A 82 11.20 13.23 -6.72
N LEU A 83 10.93 12.79 -5.50
CA LEU A 83 10.72 11.37 -5.19
C LEU A 83 9.28 10.98 -5.43
N VAL A 84 9.06 10.05 -6.36
CA VAL A 84 7.79 9.34 -6.51
C VAL A 84 7.79 8.16 -5.54
N ARG A 85 6.81 8.13 -4.65
CA ARG A 85 6.69 7.15 -3.57
C ARG A 85 5.55 6.18 -3.81
N SER A 86 5.61 5.00 -3.18
CA SER A 86 4.54 4.02 -3.28
C SER A 86 3.32 4.44 -2.44
N PRO A 87 2.12 4.53 -3.02
CA PRO A 87 0.90 4.84 -2.27
C PRO A 87 0.34 3.62 -1.52
N MET A 88 0.95 2.44 -1.65
CA MET A 88 0.47 1.18 -1.09
C MET A 88 1.58 0.17 -0.89
N VAL A 89 1.31 -0.88 -0.10
CA VAL A 89 2.19 -2.04 0.05
C VAL A 89 1.91 -3.01 -1.09
N GLY A 90 2.95 -3.54 -1.74
CA GLY A 90 2.79 -4.48 -2.85
C GLY A 90 4.09 -4.95 -3.47
N THR A 91 4.02 -5.42 -4.71
CA THR A 91 5.19 -5.83 -5.50
C THR A 91 5.40 -4.85 -6.64
N PHE A 92 6.62 -4.36 -6.80
CA PHE A 92 6.98 -3.40 -7.84
C PHE A 92 7.27 -4.09 -9.17
N TYR A 93 6.72 -3.56 -10.26
CA TYR A 93 7.02 -4.00 -11.62
C TYR A 93 7.30 -2.82 -12.55
N ARG A 94 8.31 -2.99 -13.41
CA ARG A 94 8.72 -2.00 -14.40
C ARG A 94 7.92 -2.08 -15.69
N SER A 95 7.28 -3.21 -15.96
CA SER A 95 6.55 -3.48 -17.21
C SER A 95 5.09 -3.86 -16.95
N PRO A 96 4.17 -3.63 -17.90
CA PRO A 96 2.77 -4.06 -17.79
C PRO A 96 2.59 -5.58 -17.84
N SER A 97 3.57 -6.30 -18.37
CA SER A 97 3.66 -7.75 -18.39
C SER A 97 5.13 -8.19 -18.53
N PRO A 98 5.47 -9.45 -18.21
CA PRO A 98 6.86 -9.94 -18.27
C PRO A 98 7.53 -9.83 -19.65
N GLU A 99 6.75 -9.83 -20.72
CA GLU A 99 7.23 -9.76 -22.11
C GLU A 99 7.16 -8.34 -22.69
N ALA A 100 6.58 -7.39 -21.96
CA ALA A 100 6.44 -6.01 -22.40
C ALA A 100 7.65 -5.16 -22.01
N LYS A 101 7.85 -4.07 -22.75
CA LYS A 101 8.84 -3.04 -22.41
C LYS A 101 8.49 -2.37 -21.10
N ALA A 102 9.53 -1.90 -20.41
CA ALA A 102 9.37 -1.07 -19.23
C ALA A 102 8.57 0.19 -19.59
N PHE A 103 7.79 0.68 -18.62
CA PHE A 103 7.07 1.94 -18.74
C PHE A 103 8.04 3.11 -18.94
N VAL A 104 9.12 3.14 -18.15
CA VAL A 104 10.15 4.16 -18.22
C VAL A 104 11.56 3.60 -18.03
N GLU A 105 12.53 4.28 -18.62
CA GLU A 105 13.96 4.02 -18.44
C GLU A 105 14.67 5.24 -17.83
N VAL A 106 15.80 5.00 -17.16
CA VAL A 106 16.65 6.09 -16.63
C VAL A 106 17.14 6.96 -17.78
N GLY A 107 16.97 8.28 -17.65
CA GLY A 107 17.26 9.28 -18.67
C GLY A 107 16.07 9.64 -19.57
N GLN A 108 14.93 8.96 -19.43
CA GLN A 108 13.74 9.28 -20.20
C GLN A 108 12.97 10.48 -19.62
N SER A 109 12.44 11.34 -20.49
CA SER A 109 11.53 12.42 -20.09
C SER A 109 10.10 11.91 -19.90
N VAL A 110 9.44 12.32 -18.82
CA VAL A 110 8.08 11.96 -18.43
C VAL A 110 7.23 13.22 -18.19
N LYS A 111 5.93 13.11 -18.40
CA LYS A 111 4.93 14.15 -18.13
C LYS A 111 4.03 13.73 -16.97
N VAL A 112 3.38 14.71 -16.35
CA VAL A 112 2.36 14.45 -15.34
C VAL A 112 1.27 13.55 -15.94
N GLY A 113 0.96 12.45 -15.25
CA GLY A 113 0.01 11.43 -15.69
C GLY A 113 0.61 10.27 -16.49
N ASP A 114 1.90 10.34 -16.87
CA ASP A 114 2.55 9.20 -17.54
C ASP A 114 2.75 8.05 -16.54
N ALA A 115 2.44 6.82 -16.96
CA ALA A 115 2.66 5.64 -16.14
C ALA A 115 4.17 5.37 -15.99
N LEU A 116 4.64 5.22 -14.75
CA LEU A 116 6.04 5.00 -14.41
C LEU A 116 6.34 3.54 -14.07
N CYS A 117 5.44 2.90 -13.33
CA CYS A 117 5.58 1.52 -12.88
C CYS A 117 4.21 0.96 -12.45
N ILE A 118 4.18 -0.32 -12.09
CA ILE A 118 3.04 -0.96 -11.45
C ILE A 118 3.42 -1.37 -10.04
N VAL A 119 2.50 -1.19 -9.10
CA VAL A 119 2.53 -1.84 -7.79
C VAL A 119 1.38 -2.84 -7.74
N GLU A 120 1.71 -4.13 -7.63
CA GLU A 120 0.72 -5.18 -7.48
C GLU A 120 0.33 -5.31 -6.00
N ALA A 121 -0.95 -5.10 -5.71
CA ALA A 121 -1.51 -5.34 -4.38
C ALA A 121 -2.79 -6.16 -4.53
N MET A 122 -2.90 -7.28 -3.80
CA MET A 122 -4.08 -8.15 -3.81
C MET A 122 -4.55 -8.58 -5.23
N LYS A 123 -3.60 -8.92 -6.13
CA LYS A 123 -3.82 -9.24 -7.56
C LYS A 123 -4.33 -8.10 -8.43
N MET A 124 -4.36 -6.87 -7.93
CA MET A 124 -4.63 -5.68 -8.72
C MET A 124 -3.33 -5.01 -9.15
N MET A 125 -3.24 -4.73 -10.45
CA MET A 125 -2.07 -4.08 -11.07
C MET A 125 -2.29 -2.56 -11.07
N ASN A 126 -1.83 -1.89 -10.01
CA ASN A 126 -2.07 -0.46 -9.82
C ASN A 126 -0.95 0.34 -10.49
N ARG A 127 -1.30 1.14 -11.48
CA ARG A 127 -0.34 1.99 -12.20
C ARG A 127 0.02 3.18 -11.34
N ILE A 128 1.31 3.43 -11.18
CA ILE A 128 1.83 4.62 -10.54
C ILE A 128 2.14 5.62 -11.63
N GLU A 129 1.50 6.78 -11.56
CA GLU A 129 1.64 7.86 -12.54
C GLU A 129 2.61 8.92 -12.02
N ALA A 130 3.27 9.62 -12.94
CA ALA A 130 4.10 10.75 -12.58
C ALA A 130 3.24 11.92 -12.10
N ASP A 131 3.58 12.47 -10.95
CA ASP A 131 2.99 13.68 -10.38
C ASP A 131 3.72 14.96 -10.79
N LYS A 132 4.97 14.84 -11.24
CA LYS A 132 5.79 15.93 -11.79
C LYS A 132 6.36 15.54 -13.16
N ALA A 133 6.34 16.49 -14.10
CA ALA A 133 7.07 16.36 -15.36
C ALA A 133 8.58 16.58 -15.14
N GLY A 134 9.41 15.80 -15.83
CA GLY A 134 10.86 15.85 -15.67
C GLY A 134 11.58 14.69 -16.33
N VAL A 135 12.82 14.42 -15.92
CA VAL A 135 13.62 13.30 -16.43
C VAL A 135 13.82 12.25 -15.33
N VAL A 136 13.61 10.97 -15.65
CA VAL A 136 13.85 9.87 -14.71
C VAL A 136 15.35 9.78 -14.40
N LYS A 137 15.72 10.10 -13.18
CA LYS A 137 17.11 10.12 -12.71
C LYS A 137 17.57 8.76 -12.19
N ALA A 138 16.70 8.08 -11.45
CA ALA A 138 16.99 6.78 -10.87
C ALA A 138 15.70 6.00 -10.60
N ILE A 139 15.78 4.68 -10.69
CA ILE A 139 14.75 3.74 -10.23
C ILE A 139 15.38 3.00 -9.04
N LEU A 140 14.76 3.09 -7.87
CA LEU A 140 15.34 2.67 -6.60
C LEU A 140 15.00 1.22 -6.24
N ILE A 141 14.00 0.65 -6.89
CA ILE A 141 13.45 -0.69 -6.63
C ILE A 141 13.67 -1.58 -7.85
N ASN A 142 13.99 -2.87 -7.64
CA ASN A 142 14.11 -3.82 -8.74
C ASN A 142 12.76 -4.42 -9.11
N ASP A 143 12.66 -4.92 -10.34
CA ASP A 143 11.46 -5.61 -10.80
C ASP A 143 11.23 -6.89 -9.98
N GLY A 144 10.02 -7.02 -9.43
CA GLY A 144 9.60 -8.13 -8.58
C GLY A 144 9.90 -7.95 -7.08
N ASP A 145 10.53 -6.85 -6.67
CA ASP A 145 10.78 -6.58 -5.25
C ASP A 145 9.51 -6.10 -4.53
N ALA A 146 9.41 -6.43 -3.24
CA ALA A 146 8.36 -5.94 -2.36
C ALA A 146 8.60 -4.46 -2.02
N VAL A 147 7.52 -3.69 -1.97
CA VAL A 147 7.53 -2.27 -1.58
C VAL A 147 6.54 -1.98 -0.48
N GLU A 148 6.90 -1.05 0.39
CA GLU A 148 6.09 -0.58 1.51
C GLU A 148 5.37 0.73 1.18
N PHE A 149 4.43 1.11 2.04
CA PHE A 149 3.76 2.40 1.94
C PHE A 149 4.77 3.54 2.14
N ASP A 150 4.67 4.55 1.30
CA ASP A 150 5.54 5.74 1.29
C ASP A 150 7.02 5.46 0.95
N GLU A 151 7.33 4.24 0.50
CA GLU A 151 8.68 3.87 0.07
C GLU A 151 9.05 4.57 -1.25
N PRO A 152 10.24 5.20 -1.35
CA PRO A 152 10.71 5.81 -2.59
C PRO A 152 10.89 4.80 -3.72
N LEU A 153 10.21 5.03 -4.86
CA LEU A 153 10.28 4.16 -6.03
C LEU A 153 11.22 4.72 -7.10
N ILE A 154 11.00 5.98 -7.48
CA ILE A 154 11.64 6.62 -8.64
C ILE A 154 11.99 8.07 -8.29
N VAL A 155 13.10 8.56 -8.83
CA VAL A 155 13.49 9.97 -8.73
C VAL A 155 13.35 10.65 -10.08
N ILE A 156 12.63 11.77 -10.10
CA ILE A 156 12.43 12.63 -11.27
C ILE A 156 13.16 13.95 -11.04
N GLU A 157 13.99 14.38 -11.99
CA GLU A 157 14.63 15.71 -11.99
C GLU A 157 13.75 16.74 -12.70
#